data_AF-A0A2P5HX48-F1
#
_entry.id   AF-A0A2P5HX48-F1
#
_cell.length_a   1.000
_cell.length_b   1.000
_cell.length_c   1.000
_cell.angle_alpha   90.00
_cell.angle_beta   90.00
_cell.angle_gamma   90.00
#
_symmetry.space_group_name_H-M   'P 1'
#
loop_
_entity.id
_entity.type
_entity.pdbx_description
1 polymer ?
#
loop_
_entity_poly.entity_id
_entity_poly.type
_entity_poly.pdbx_seq_one_letter_code
_entity_poly.pdbx_strand_id
1 'polypeptide(L)'
;MNGLNGSNMPALMNGYPTPAGYQAELAYIYNMVEVLSQQLAENKRALEDVVASVGRVRNRARTESLGNEELLSSAADDLGTQEANIDTTISLLTELFERAKFSRDEYRSLSTHYASVIAAMMKQLHDYKQKHVADVASWHRSYRAQLAEERAENMRLREQIWEMQAHAGKANENLRQFRSKYDEDVARWERRVDMKAMRQELRFWKRMAMPEMPDDDPYWTDDDDMVDHVEKLRLQEMERKAAEEALAGVGAMDQAMDGQGQESTLGTQQMGGVAMQREDSLGVGMPALPPRPSSAASTGSSGQQG
;
A
#
# COMPACT_ATOMS: atom_id res chain seq x y z
N MET A 1 87.80 -13.10 21.81
CA MET A 1 88.29 -13.99 22.89
C MET A 1 87.95 -13.36 24.22
N ASN A 2 87.49 -14.18 25.16
CA ASN A 2 87.25 -13.85 26.56
C ASN A 2 88.49 -13.30 27.27
N GLY A 3 88.22 -12.42 28.24
CA GLY A 3 88.83 -12.46 29.59
C GLY A 3 90.16 -11.74 29.77
N LEU A 4 90.17 -10.70 30.59
CA LEU A 4 91.25 -10.23 31.49
C LEU A 4 90.75 -8.93 32.15
N ASN A 5 90.08 -9.03 33.30
CA ASN A 5 90.66 -8.96 34.64
C ASN A 5 91.50 -7.70 34.89
N GLY A 6 90.93 -6.80 35.68
CA GLY A 6 91.56 -5.59 36.20
C GLY A 6 90.87 -5.13 37.49
N SER A 7 90.38 -6.06 38.30
CA SER A 7 90.00 -5.79 39.69
C SER A 7 91.28 -5.61 40.51
N ASN A 8 91.83 -4.39 40.54
CA ASN A 8 92.77 -4.00 41.58
C ASN A 8 92.93 -2.47 41.65
N MET A 9 92.12 -1.79 42.45
CA MET A 9 92.54 -0.53 43.08
C MET A 9 92.24 -0.62 44.57
N PRO A 10 93.28 -0.50 45.42
CA PRO A 10 93.19 -0.84 46.84
C PRO A 10 92.47 0.26 47.61
N ALA A 11 91.48 -0.16 48.38
CA ALA A 11 90.93 0.64 49.47
C ALA A 11 91.94 0.62 50.64
N LEU A 12 92.87 1.58 50.71
CA LEU A 12 93.56 1.92 51.98
C LEU A 12 94.32 3.26 51.95
N MET A 13 93.63 4.37 52.22
CA MET A 13 94.16 5.58 52.87
C MET A 13 92.95 6.34 53.43
N ASN A 14 92.43 6.01 54.62
CA ASN A 14 92.97 6.28 55.96
C ASN A 14 93.16 7.80 56.25
N GLY A 15 92.14 8.42 56.84
CA GLY A 15 92.36 9.03 58.16
C GLY A 15 92.40 10.54 58.33
N TYR A 16 91.92 11.37 57.39
CA TYR A 16 91.63 12.79 57.69
C TYR A 16 90.29 13.21 57.07
N PRO A 17 89.40 13.90 57.81
CA PRO A 17 88.16 14.42 57.26
C PRO A 17 88.51 15.42 56.16
N THR A 18 88.31 15.03 54.91
CA THR A 18 88.40 15.94 53.77
C THR A 18 87.45 17.11 54.05
N PRO A 19 87.92 18.37 54.02
CA PRO A 19 87.08 19.54 54.29
C PRO A 19 85.81 19.50 53.43
N ALA A 20 84.68 19.98 53.96
CA ALA A 20 83.33 19.84 53.39
C ALA A 20 83.13 20.38 51.96
N GLY A 21 84.15 21.02 51.36
CA GLY A 21 84.18 21.42 49.95
C GLY A 21 85.01 20.53 49.03
N TYR A 22 85.94 19.71 49.53
CA TYR A 22 86.90 18.97 48.69
C TYR A 22 86.23 17.91 47.80
N GLN A 23 85.19 17.23 48.29
CA GLN A 23 84.41 16.29 47.49
C GLN A 23 83.55 17.01 46.42
N ALA A 24 83.05 18.22 46.73
CA ALA A 24 82.30 19.04 45.79
C ALA A 24 83.22 19.63 44.70
N GLU A 25 84.41 20.08 45.08
CA GLU A 25 85.45 20.54 44.17
C GLU A 25 85.98 19.41 43.29
N LEU A 26 86.19 18.21 43.83
CA LEU A 26 86.56 17.04 43.04
C LEU A 26 85.45 16.64 42.06
N ALA A 27 84.19 16.61 42.49
CA ALA A 27 83.05 16.37 41.60
C ALA A 27 82.95 17.44 40.51
N TYR A 28 83.19 18.70 40.84
CA TYR A 28 83.26 19.81 39.88
C TYR A 28 84.40 19.62 38.87
N ILE A 29 85.61 19.25 39.34
CA ILE A 29 86.76 18.99 38.48
C ILE A 29 86.50 17.76 37.59
N TYR A 30 85.92 16.68 38.11
CA TYR A 30 85.57 15.50 37.30
C TYR A 30 84.53 15.84 36.23
N ASN A 31 83.47 16.57 36.58
CA ASN A 31 82.49 17.03 35.59
C ASN A 31 83.13 17.97 34.55
N MET A 32 84.01 18.87 34.97
CA MET A 32 84.72 19.77 34.05
C MET A 32 85.66 19.00 33.11
N VAL A 33 86.37 17.99 33.61
CA VAL A 33 87.22 17.11 32.80
C VAL A 33 86.39 16.25 31.84
N GLU A 34 85.23 15.75 32.28
CA GLU A 34 84.30 15.01 31.43
C GLU A 34 83.78 15.89 30.29
N VAL A 35 83.33 17.11 30.61
CA VAL A 35 82.91 18.11 29.61
C VAL A 35 84.07 18.47 28.65
N LEU A 36 85.27 18.69 29.17
CA LEU A 36 86.46 18.96 28.34
C LEU A 36 86.81 17.77 27.46
N SER A 37 86.63 16.53 27.93
CA SER A 37 86.90 15.32 27.16
C SER A 37 85.88 15.14 26.03
N GLN A 38 84.61 15.45 26.30
CA GLN A 38 83.54 15.41 25.31
C GLN A 38 83.75 16.51 24.26
N GLN A 39 84.11 17.71 24.69
CA GLN A 39 84.43 18.81 23.79
C GLN A 39 85.72 18.55 22.98
N LEU A 40 86.71 17.86 23.55
CA LEU A 40 87.90 17.42 22.81
C LEU A 40 87.55 16.34 21.77
N ALA A 41 86.65 15.42 22.09
CA ALA A 41 86.18 14.41 21.15
C ALA A 41 85.37 15.04 19.99
N GLU A 42 84.53 16.03 20.30
CA GLU A 42 83.81 16.83 19.30
C GLU A 42 84.78 17.64 18.43
N ASN A 43 85.78 18.29 19.03
CA ASN A 43 86.81 19.02 18.28
C ASN A 43 87.64 18.10 17.38
N LYS A 44 87.95 16.88 17.82
CA LYS A 44 88.63 15.89 16.98
C LYS A 44 87.79 15.49 15.77
N ARG A 45 86.50 15.21 15.97
CA ARG A 45 85.57 14.91 14.87
C ARG A 45 85.44 16.09 13.90
N ALA A 46 85.27 17.31 14.42
CA ALA A 46 85.18 18.51 13.60
C ALA A 46 86.47 18.74 12.78
N LEU A 47 87.64 18.53 13.38
CA LEU A 47 88.92 18.62 12.68
C LEU A 47 89.08 17.53 11.61
N GLU A 48 88.65 16.30 11.88
CA GLU A 48 88.64 15.22 10.89
C GLU A 48 87.75 15.57 9.68
N ASP A 49 86.56 16.12 9.92
CA ASP A 49 85.64 16.57 8.87
C ASP A 49 86.22 17.75 8.07
N VAL A 50 86.88 18.70 8.74
CA VAL A 50 87.58 19.83 8.10
C VAL A 50 88.75 19.33 7.27
N VAL A 51 89.57 18.40 7.78
CA VAL A 51 90.69 17.83 7.02
C VAL A 51 90.17 17.03 5.83
N ALA A 52 89.08 16.28 5.98
CA ALA A 52 88.45 15.57 4.88
C ALA A 52 87.88 16.54 3.82
N SER A 53 87.25 17.64 4.23
CA SER A 53 86.71 18.65 3.30
C SER A 53 87.82 19.39 2.57
N VAL A 54 88.87 19.82 3.27
CA VAL A 54 90.07 20.42 2.68
C VAL A 54 90.77 19.43 1.74
N GLY A 55 90.81 18.14 2.09
CA GLY A 55 91.31 17.08 1.22
C GLY A 55 90.53 16.95 -0.08
N ARG A 56 89.19 17.04 -0.02
CA ARG A 56 88.32 17.07 -1.21
C ARG A 56 88.55 18.32 -2.06
N VAL A 57 88.60 19.51 -1.46
CA VAL A 57 88.88 20.78 -2.17
C VAL A 57 90.24 20.75 -2.85
N ARG A 58 91.28 20.29 -2.13
CA ARG A 58 92.64 20.18 -2.69
C ARG A 58 92.73 19.15 -3.81
N ASN A 59 92.05 18.01 -3.67
CA ASN A 59 92.03 17.00 -4.73
C ASN A 59 91.33 17.54 -5.98
N ARG A 60 90.20 18.24 -5.83
CA ARG A 60 89.49 18.91 -6.93
C ARG A 60 90.34 19.97 -7.61
N ALA A 61 90.98 20.83 -6.82
CA ALA A 61 91.95 21.83 -7.30
C ALA A 61 93.04 21.21 -8.18
N ARG A 62 93.57 20.06 -7.73
CA ARG A 62 94.66 19.35 -8.40
C ARG A 62 94.20 18.60 -9.64
N THR A 63 93.01 18.00 -9.64
CA THR A 63 92.49 17.25 -10.79
C THR A 63 92.06 18.17 -11.93
N GLU A 64 91.55 19.36 -11.59
CA GLU A 64 91.03 20.32 -12.56
C GLU A 64 92.05 21.43 -12.90
N SER A 65 93.22 21.45 -12.24
CA SER A 65 94.28 22.46 -12.41
C SER A 65 93.83 23.91 -12.19
N LEU A 66 92.88 24.11 -11.27
CA LEU A 66 92.25 25.39 -11.00
C LEU A 66 93.08 26.23 -10.01
N GLY A 67 93.13 27.55 -10.23
CA GLY A 67 93.63 28.51 -9.24
C GLY A 67 92.68 28.68 -8.05
N ASN A 68 93.15 29.25 -6.94
CA ASN A 68 92.30 29.51 -5.75
C ASN A 68 91.05 30.35 -6.09
N GLU A 69 91.19 31.36 -6.95
CA GLU A 69 90.09 32.24 -7.36
C GLU A 69 89.04 31.49 -8.21
N GLU A 70 89.51 30.61 -9.12
CA GLU A 70 88.64 29.80 -9.98
C GLU A 70 87.90 28.69 -9.19
N LEU A 71 88.53 28.14 -8.15
CA LEU A 71 87.88 27.21 -7.21
C LEU A 71 86.79 27.89 -6.38
N LEU A 72 87.06 29.10 -5.88
CA LEU A 72 86.08 29.89 -5.14
C LEU A 72 84.90 30.27 -6.04
N SER A 73 85.16 30.67 -7.29
CA SER A 73 84.11 30.93 -8.28
C SER A 73 83.30 29.68 -8.60
N SER A 74 83.95 28.54 -8.91
CA SER A 74 83.25 27.29 -9.21
C SER A 74 82.44 26.78 -8.02
N ALA A 75 82.95 26.90 -6.78
CA ALA A 75 82.20 26.53 -5.59
C ALA A 75 81.02 27.47 -5.34
N ALA A 76 81.18 28.77 -5.62
CA ALA A 76 80.09 29.74 -5.54
C ALA A 76 79.00 29.48 -6.60
N ASP A 77 79.38 29.09 -7.82
CA ASP A 77 78.46 28.70 -8.89
C ASP A 77 77.74 27.38 -8.57
N ASP A 78 78.45 26.38 -8.04
CA ASP A 78 77.86 25.11 -7.59
C ASP A 78 76.86 25.35 -6.44
N LEU A 79 77.18 26.26 -5.50
CA LEU A 79 76.26 26.67 -4.43
C LEU A 79 75.05 27.43 -4.97
N GLY A 80 75.25 28.37 -5.88
CA GLY A 80 74.15 29.15 -6.47
C GLY A 80 73.21 28.30 -7.34
N THR A 81 73.74 27.32 -8.07
CA THR A 81 72.93 26.35 -8.83
C THR A 81 72.18 25.39 -7.90
N GLN A 82 72.80 24.95 -6.80
CA GLN A 82 72.15 24.14 -5.78
C GLN A 82 71.05 24.92 -5.06
N GLU A 83 71.27 26.18 -4.71
CA GLU A 83 70.28 27.07 -4.09
C GLU A 83 69.08 27.31 -5.00
N ALA A 84 69.31 27.66 -6.28
CA ALA A 84 68.23 27.80 -7.27
C ALA A 84 67.44 26.50 -7.48
N ASN A 85 68.11 25.34 -7.47
CA ASN A 85 67.45 24.04 -7.57
C ASN A 85 66.58 23.77 -6.33
N ILE A 86 67.07 24.09 -5.13
CA ILE A 86 66.30 23.97 -3.89
C ILE A 86 65.03 24.83 -3.95
N ASP A 87 65.12 26.09 -4.38
CA ASP A 87 63.96 26.97 -4.51
C ASP A 87 62.91 26.43 -5.49
N THR A 88 63.34 25.90 -6.64
CA THR A 88 62.41 25.28 -7.60
C THR A 88 61.73 24.04 -7.02
N THR A 89 62.46 23.19 -6.29
CA THR A 89 61.88 22.01 -5.64
C THR A 89 60.91 22.38 -4.52
N ILE A 90 61.24 23.40 -3.73
CA ILE A 90 60.35 23.93 -2.69
C ILE A 90 59.05 24.44 -3.33
N SER A 91 59.15 25.23 -4.40
CA SER A 91 57.98 25.75 -5.13
C SER A 91 57.10 24.62 -5.65
N LEU A 92 57.68 23.61 -6.32
CA LEU A 92 56.95 22.45 -6.83
C LEU A 92 56.28 21.66 -5.69
N LEU A 93 57.00 21.40 -4.61
CA LEU A 93 56.48 20.67 -3.45
C LEU A 93 55.33 21.45 -2.79
N THR A 94 55.43 22.78 -2.69
CA THR A 94 54.34 23.60 -2.16
C THR A 94 53.10 23.56 -3.04
N GLU A 95 53.24 23.66 -4.36
CA GLU A 95 52.11 23.58 -5.30
C GLU A 95 51.44 22.19 -5.24
N LEU A 96 52.24 21.11 -5.26
CA LEU A 96 51.72 19.74 -5.15
C LEU A 96 51.02 19.51 -3.82
N PHE A 97 51.54 20.09 -2.74
CA PHE A 97 50.93 20.00 -1.42
C PHE A 97 49.61 20.75 -1.34
N GLU A 98 49.51 21.95 -1.92
CA GLU A 98 48.24 22.69 -2.02
C GLU A 98 47.21 21.93 -2.86
N ARG A 99 47.62 21.38 -4.02
CA ARG A 99 46.74 20.56 -4.86
C ARG A 99 46.28 19.29 -4.15
N ALA A 100 47.17 18.62 -3.42
CA ALA A 100 46.82 17.44 -2.63
C ALA A 100 45.83 17.80 -1.51
N LYS A 101 46.03 18.91 -0.80
CA LYS A 101 45.09 19.41 0.22
C LYS A 101 43.72 19.70 -0.38
N PHE A 102 43.67 20.43 -1.50
CA PHE A 102 42.42 20.76 -2.17
C PHE A 102 41.65 19.49 -2.57
N SER A 103 42.32 18.53 -3.22
CA SER A 103 41.67 17.26 -3.59
C SER A 103 41.17 16.47 -2.37
N ARG A 104 41.95 16.44 -1.28
CA ARG A 104 41.54 15.80 -0.03
C ARG A 104 40.27 16.44 0.54
N ASP A 105 40.21 17.76 0.54
CA ASP A 105 39.07 18.49 1.10
C ASP A 105 37.82 18.31 0.20
N GLU A 106 37.99 18.24 -1.13
CA GLU A 106 36.93 17.86 -2.07
C GLU A 106 36.40 16.44 -1.82
N TYR A 107 37.28 15.44 -1.69
CA TYR A 107 36.86 14.06 -1.41
C TYR A 107 36.15 13.94 -0.06
N ARG A 108 36.60 14.70 0.94
CA ARG A 108 35.96 14.77 2.25
C ARG A 108 34.56 15.36 2.14
N SER A 109 34.40 16.46 1.40
CA SER A 109 33.10 17.09 1.13
C SER A 109 32.16 16.14 0.39
N LEU A 110 32.66 15.47 -0.65
CA LEU A 110 31.87 14.50 -1.40
C LEU A 110 31.41 13.34 -0.50
N SER A 111 32.27 12.84 0.37
CA SER A 111 31.93 11.80 1.34
C SER A 111 30.83 12.24 2.32
N THR A 112 30.87 13.48 2.80
CA THR A 112 29.82 13.98 3.72
C THR A 112 28.50 14.17 2.98
N HIS A 113 28.52 14.61 1.72
CA HIS A 113 27.32 14.68 0.88
C HIS A 113 26.70 13.30 0.66
N TYR A 114 27.48 12.28 0.32
CA TYR A 114 26.97 10.92 0.18
C TYR A 114 26.36 10.39 1.49
N ALA A 115 27.03 10.61 2.62
CA ALA A 115 26.51 10.21 3.93
C ALA A 115 25.15 10.88 4.23
N SER A 116 25.03 12.18 3.93
CA SER A 116 23.79 12.94 4.10
C SER A 116 22.65 12.42 3.22
N VAL A 117 22.93 12.20 1.93
CA VAL A 117 21.93 11.69 0.97
C VAL A 117 21.45 10.29 1.36
N ILE A 118 22.37 9.39 1.73
CA ILE A 118 22.01 8.04 2.16
C ILE A 118 21.18 8.08 3.44
N ALA A 119 21.54 8.92 4.41
CA ALA A 119 20.77 9.09 5.64
C ALA A 119 19.35 9.62 5.35
N ALA A 120 19.22 10.59 4.45
CA ALA A 120 17.92 11.12 4.03
C ALA A 120 17.07 10.07 3.31
N MET A 121 17.65 9.32 2.38
CA MET A 121 16.97 8.22 1.67
C MET A 121 16.51 7.14 2.65
N MET A 122 17.34 6.78 3.62
CA MET A 122 16.99 5.78 4.63
C MET A 122 15.84 6.25 5.52
N LYS A 123 15.82 7.54 5.90
CA LYS A 123 14.69 8.13 6.64
C LYS A 123 13.39 8.07 5.82
N GLN A 124 13.44 8.47 4.55
CA GLN A 124 12.29 8.41 3.65
C GLN A 124 11.76 6.98 3.48
N LEU A 125 12.65 5.99 3.33
CA LEU A 125 12.28 4.58 3.24
C LEU A 125 11.61 4.08 4.53
N HIS A 126 12.12 4.51 5.69
CA HIS A 126 11.51 4.14 6.97
C HIS A 126 10.10 4.74 7.10
N ASP A 127 9.96 6.03 6.83
CA ASP A 127 8.68 6.74 6.88
C ASP A 127 7.68 6.15 5.88
N TYR A 128 8.12 5.83 4.67
CA TYR A 128 7.30 5.17 3.66
C TYR A 128 6.83 3.80 4.13
N LYS A 129 7.75 2.96 4.62
CA LYS A 129 7.40 1.61 5.11
C LYS A 129 6.40 1.67 6.26
N GLN A 130 6.61 2.57 7.22
CA GLN A 130 5.69 2.74 8.34
C GLN A 130 4.29 3.13 7.88
N LYS A 131 4.18 4.16 7.02
CA LYS A 131 2.90 4.61 6.46
C LYS A 131 2.23 3.51 5.64
N HIS A 132 2.97 2.86 4.74
CA HIS A 132 2.45 1.79 3.90
C HIS A 132 1.89 0.63 4.74
N VAL A 133 2.61 0.18 5.77
CA VAL A 133 2.12 -0.90 6.64
C VAL A 133 0.88 -0.46 7.41
N ALA A 134 0.84 0.77 7.92
CA ALA A 134 -0.33 1.30 8.62
C ALA A 134 -1.55 1.40 7.70
N ASP A 135 -1.37 1.92 6.48
CA ASP A 135 -2.41 2.08 5.48
C ASP A 135 -2.97 0.72 5.06
N VAL A 136 -2.11 -0.22 4.69
CA VAL A 136 -2.52 -1.60 4.32
C VAL A 136 -3.23 -2.30 5.48
N ALA A 137 -2.72 -2.17 6.70
CA ALA A 137 -3.38 -2.74 7.87
C ALA A 137 -4.76 -2.11 8.13
N SER A 138 -4.89 -0.78 7.99
CA SER A 138 -6.17 -0.08 8.15
C SER A 138 -7.18 -0.49 7.09
N TRP A 139 -6.76 -0.64 5.84
CA TRP A 139 -7.60 -1.11 4.74
C TRP A 139 -8.08 -2.55 4.98
N HIS A 140 -7.17 -3.43 5.40
CA HIS A 140 -7.51 -4.80 5.74
C HIS A 140 -8.45 -4.90 6.95
N ARG A 141 -8.41 -3.97 7.89
CA ARG A 141 -9.36 -3.91 9.02
C ARG A 141 -10.72 -3.40 8.56
N SER A 142 -10.77 -2.31 7.79
CA SER A 142 -12.03 -1.76 7.29
C SER A 142 -12.75 -2.72 6.36
N TYR A 143 -12.03 -3.38 5.45
CA TYR A 143 -12.62 -4.39 4.55
C TYR A 143 -13.17 -5.60 5.32
N ARG A 144 -12.47 -6.07 6.36
CA ARG A 144 -12.98 -7.15 7.22
C ARG A 144 -14.23 -6.72 8.00
N ALA A 145 -14.28 -5.47 8.46
CA ALA A 145 -15.44 -4.92 9.15
C ALA A 145 -16.65 -4.84 8.20
N GLN A 146 -16.48 -4.31 6.99
CA GLN A 146 -17.53 -4.29 5.96
C GLN A 146 -18.03 -5.71 5.66
N LEU A 147 -17.14 -6.68 5.48
CA LEU A 147 -17.53 -8.06 5.20
C LEU A 147 -18.25 -8.73 6.39
N ALA A 148 -18.02 -8.27 7.63
CA ALA A 148 -18.78 -8.72 8.79
C ALA A 148 -20.17 -8.09 8.84
N GLU A 149 -20.27 -6.79 8.54
CA GLU A 149 -21.53 -6.03 8.47
C GLU A 149 -22.45 -6.58 7.38
N GLU A 150 -21.93 -6.82 6.17
CA GLU A 150 -22.70 -7.42 5.08
C GLU A 150 -23.21 -8.83 5.42
N ARG A 151 -22.40 -9.63 6.14
CA ARG A 151 -22.86 -10.94 6.62
C ARG A 151 -23.96 -10.80 7.67
N ALA A 152 -23.83 -9.85 8.59
CA ALA A 152 -24.84 -9.59 9.60
C ALA A 152 -26.15 -9.14 8.97
N GLU A 153 -26.12 -8.21 8.00
CA GLU A 153 -27.33 -7.77 7.30
C GLU A 153 -27.92 -8.89 6.44
N ASN A 154 -27.11 -9.72 5.79
CA ASN A 154 -27.62 -10.88 5.06
C ASN A 154 -28.36 -11.87 5.98
N MET A 155 -27.82 -12.12 7.18
CA MET A 155 -28.49 -12.95 8.18
C MET A 155 -29.79 -12.29 8.66
N ARG A 156 -29.79 -10.98 8.92
CA ARG A 156 -30.97 -10.21 9.33
C ARG A 156 -32.09 -10.26 8.28
N LEU A 157 -31.74 -10.08 7.01
CA LEU A 157 -32.69 -10.15 5.90
C LEU A 157 -33.26 -11.56 5.73
N ARG A 158 -32.43 -12.60 5.89
CA ARG A 158 -32.92 -13.99 5.88
C ARG A 158 -33.88 -14.21 7.04
N GLU A 159 -33.51 -13.84 8.26
CA GLU A 159 -34.39 -13.95 9.43
C GLU A 159 -35.73 -13.26 9.19
N GLN A 160 -35.73 -12.03 8.68
CA GLN A 160 -36.95 -11.31 8.33
C GLN A 160 -37.82 -12.05 7.30
N ILE A 161 -37.21 -12.63 6.26
CA ILE A 161 -37.95 -13.42 5.26
C ILE A 161 -38.54 -14.68 5.90
N TRP A 162 -37.79 -15.35 6.77
CA TRP A 162 -38.24 -16.54 7.47
C TRP A 162 -39.40 -16.23 8.41
N GLU A 163 -39.31 -15.14 9.17
CA GLU A 163 -40.42 -14.65 10.01
C GLU A 163 -41.66 -14.34 9.17
N MET A 164 -41.50 -13.59 8.08
CA MET A 164 -42.60 -13.26 7.17
C MET A 164 -43.25 -14.53 6.60
N GLN A 165 -42.45 -15.50 6.16
CA GLN A 165 -42.96 -16.78 5.64
C GLN A 165 -43.67 -17.59 6.74
N ALA A 166 -43.13 -17.62 7.96
CA ALA A 166 -43.76 -18.29 9.10
C ALA A 166 -45.11 -17.63 9.46
N HIS A 167 -45.17 -16.30 9.48
CA HIS A 167 -46.40 -15.54 9.70
C HIS A 167 -47.43 -15.78 8.60
N ALA A 168 -47.02 -15.76 7.34
CA ALA A 168 -47.90 -16.05 6.20
C ALA A 168 -48.41 -17.52 6.23
N GLY A 169 -47.55 -18.47 6.59
CA GLY A 169 -47.90 -19.88 6.77
C GLY A 169 -48.95 -20.05 7.87
N LYS A 170 -48.74 -19.42 9.03
CA LYS A 170 -49.71 -19.43 10.15
C LYS A 170 -51.03 -18.76 9.76
N ALA A 171 -51.01 -17.66 9.02
CA ALA A 171 -52.22 -17.00 8.53
C ALA A 171 -53.00 -17.90 7.56
N ASN A 172 -52.33 -18.56 6.63
CA ASN A 172 -52.95 -19.51 5.71
C ASN A 172 -53.54 -20.71 6.43
N GLU A 173 -52.84 -21.25 7.43
CA GLU A 173 -53.35 -22.34 8.25
C GLU A 173 -54.60 -21.91 9.02
N ASN A 174 -54.59 -20.72 9.63
CA ASN A 174 -55.76 -20.16 10.30
C ASN A 174 -56.94 -19.98 9.33
N LEU A 175 -56.71 -19.56 8.08
CA LEU A 175 -57.76 -19.43 7.05
C LEU A 175 -58.32 -20.79 6.63
N ARG A 176 -57.46 -21.82 6.49
CA ARG A 176 -57.89 -23.19 6.19
C ARG A 176 -58.73 -23.75 7.34
N GLN A 177 -58.27 -23.58 8.58
CA GLN A 177 -59.02 -23.98 9.77
C GLN A 177 -60.35 -23.24 9.89
N PHE A 178 -60.37 -21.93 9.60
CA PHE A 178 -61.60 -21.15 9.56
C PHE A 178 -62.56 -21.70 8.51
N ARG A 179 -62.09 -21.94 7.28
CA ARG A 179 -62.91 -22.51 6.20
C ARG A 179 -63.46 -23.90 6.57
N SER A 180 -62.63 -24.78 7.11
CA SER A 180 -63.06 -26.13 7.56
C SER A 180 -64.17 -26.01 8.60
N LYS A 181 -63.95 -25.23 9.67
CA LYS A 181 -64.94 -25.01 10.73
C LYS A 181 -66.19 -24.31 10.22
N TYR A 182 -66.04 -23.39 9.27
CA TYR A 182 -67.16 -22.70 8.65
C TYR A 182 -68.02 -23.71 7.89
N ASP A 183 -67.43 -24.50 6.99
CA ASP A 183 -68.12 -25.50 6.17
C ASP A 183 -68.69 -26.68 6.98
N GLU A 184 -68.05 -27.05 8.09
CA GLU A 184 -68.50 -28.09 9.02
C GLU A 184 -69.69 -27.66 9.92
N ASP A 185 -70.01 -26.36 10.03
CA ASP A 185 -71.16 -25.89 10.82
C ASP A 185 -72.49 -26.26 10.15
N VAL A 186 -73.00 -27.45 10.49
CA VAL A 186 -74.28 -28.00 10.02
C VAL A 186 -75.43 -27.03 10.33
N ALA A 187 -75.45 -26.42 11.51
CA ALA A 187 -76.52 -25.50 11.89
C ALA A 187 -76.54 -24.26 10.99
N ARG A 188 -75.39 -23.80 10.48
CA ARG A 188 -75.34 -22.73 9.46
C ARG A 188 -75.87 -23.21 8.12
N TRP A 189 -75.50 -24.41 7.69
CA TRP A 189 -76.02 -25.00 6.46
C TRP A 189 -77.54 -25.11 6.51
N GLU A 190 -78.08 -25.70 7.57
CA GLU A 190 -79.52 -25.81 7.83
C GLU A 190 -80.19 -24.44 7.81
N ARG A 191 -79.68 -23.46 8.59
CA ARG A 191 -80.19 -22.07 8.56
C ARG A 191 -80.24 -21.47 7.15
N ARG A 192 -79.24 -21.72 6.29
CA ARG A 192 -79.23 -21.22 4.91
C ARG A 192 -80.25 -21.96 4.03
N VAL A 193 -80.38 -23.27 4.18
CA VAL A 193 -81.37 -24.07 3.44
C VAL A 193 -82.78 -23.67 3.86
N ASP A 194 -83.06 -23.58 5.16
CA ASP A 194 -84.35 -23.17 5.72
C ASP A 194 -84.71 -21.76 5.27
N MET A 195 -83.76 -20.82 5.32
CA MET A 195 -83.99 -19.46 4.85
C MET A 195 -84.32 -19.43 3.35
N LYS A 196 -83.65 -20.25 2.53
CA LYS A 196 -83.96 -20.38 1.10
C LYS A 196 -85.34 -21.01 0.88
N ALA A 197 -85.70 -22.05 1.63
CA ALA A 197 -87.00 -22.70 1.59
C ALA A 197 -88.11 -21.73 1.98
N MET A 198 -87.97 -21.02 3.10
CA MET A 198 -88.90 -19.98 3.56
C MET A 198 -89.08 -18.87 2.52
N ARG A 199 -87.99 -18.43 1.86
CA ARG A 199 -88.10 -17.47 0.75
C ARG A 199 -88.86 -18.03 -0.45
N GLN A 200 -88.70 -19.31 -0.78
CA GLN A 200 -89.45 -19.97 -1.85
C GLN A 200 -90.93 -20.14 -1.49
N GLU A 201 -91.24 -20.51 -0.25
CA GLU A 201 -92.60 -20.61 0.27
C GLU A 201 -93.30 -19.25 0.24
N LEU A 202 -92.64 -18.19 0.71
CA LEU A 202 -93.15 -16.82 0.60
C LEU A 202 -93.47 -16.43 -0.85
N ARG A 203 -92.59 -16.77 -1.80
CA ARG A 203 -92.83 -16.56 -3.24
C ARG A 203 -94.01 -17.39 -3.76
N PHE A 204 -94.11 -18.66 -3.36
CA PHE A 204 -95.23 -19.52 -3.73
C PHE A 204 -96.56 -18.95 -3.24
N TRP A 205 -96.64 -18.59 -1.96
CA TRP A 205 -97.84 -17.99 -1.37
C TRP A 205 -98.16 -16.63 -1.99
N LYS A 206 -97.16 -15.82 -2.32
CA LYS A 206 -97.34 -14.56 -3.06
C LYS A 206 -98.03 -14.81 -4.41
N ARG A 207 -97.55 -15.77 -5.20
CA ARG A 207 -98.17 -16.12 -6.50
C ARG A 207 -99.61 -16.63 -6.33
N MET A 208 -99.87 -17.42 -5.29
CA MET A 208 -101.22 -17.90 -4.98
C MET A 208 -102.17 -16.77 -4.52
N ALA A 209 -101.67 -15.81 -3.75
CA ALA A 209 -102.47 -14.72 -3.20
C ALA A 209 -102.63 -13.53 -4.17
N MET A 210 -101.69 -13.33 -5.10
CA MET A 210 -101.69 -12.22 -6.07
C MET A 210 -101.33 -12.72 -7.48
N PRO A 211 -102.24 -13.42 -8.18
CA PRO A 211 -101.97 -13.96 -9.52
C PRO A 211 -101.83 -12.90 -10.63
N GLU A 212 -102.41 -11.71 -10.42
CA GLU A 212 -102.41 -10.62 -11.41
C GLU A 212 -101.11 -9.78 -11.39
N MET A 213 -100.22 -10.01 -10.42
CA MET A 213 -98.92 -9.35 -10.33
C MET A 213 -97.91 -10.06 -11.25
N PRO A 214 -97.19 -9.34 -12.12
CA PRO A 214 -96.12 -9.91 -12.93
C PRO A 214 -95.02 -10.57 -12.09
N ASP A 215 -94.45 -11.68 -12.56
CA ASP A 215 -93.40 -12.44 -11.86
C ASP A 215 -92.08 -11.64 -11.72
N ASP A 216 -91.83 -10.67 -12.61
CA ASP A 216 -90.69 -9.75 -12.57
C ASP A 216 -90.97 -8.54 -11.65
N ASP A 217 -90.97 -8.78 -10.33
CA ASP A 217 -90.99 -7.71 -9.32
C ASP A 217 -89.55 -7.29 -8.96
N PRO A 218 -89.10 -6.06 -9.30
CA PRO A 218 -87.74 -5.57 -9.03
C PRO A 218 -87.34 -5.56 -7.55
N TYR A 219 -88.30 -5.65 -6.62
CA TYR A 219 -88.01 -5.73 -5.19
C TYR A 219 -87.69 -7.15 -4.71
N TRP A 220 -87.97 -8.18 -5.53
CA TRP A 220 -87.83 -9.59 -5.15
C TRP A 220 -87.27 -10.50 -6.27
N THR A 221 -86.80 -9.90 -7.37
CA THR A 221 -86.09 -10.55 -8.48
C THR A 221 -84.80 -11.22 -8.03
N ASP A 222 -84.44 -12.25 -8.78
CA ASP A 222 -83.30 -13.20 -8.81
C ASP A 222 -81.87 -12.76 -8.39
N ASP A 223 -81.71 -11.82 -7.47
CA ASP A 223 -80.42 -11.34 -6.97
C ASP A 223 -79.93 -12.11 -5.74
N ASP A 224 -79.93 -13.44 -5.84
CA ASP A 224 -79.12 -14.32 -4.97
C ASP A 224 -78.45 -15.45 -5.77
N ASP A 225 -78.49 -15.39 -7.11
CA ASP A 225 -77.56 -16.15 -7.94
C ASP A 225 -76.26 -15.35 -7.99
N MET A 226 -75.16 -15.95 -7.53
CA MET A 226 -73.83 -15.32 -7.41
C MET A 226 -73.16 -14.94 -8.75
N VAL A 227 -73.92 -14.70 -9.81
CA VAL A 227 -73.45 -14.17 -11.08
C VAL A 227 -73.68 -12.67 -11.05
N ASP A 228 -72.57 -11.93 -10.92
CA ASP A 228 -72.51 -10.47 -11.01
C ASP A 228 -73.36 -9.96 -12.20
N HIS A 229 -74.12 -8.88 -11.99
CA HIS A 229 -74.93 -8.25 -13.04
C HIS A 229 -74.13 -7.99 -14.33
N VAL A 230 -72.83 -7.69 -14.20
CA VAL A 230 -71.89 -7.53 -15.32
C VAL A 230 -71.71 -8.83 -16.10
N GLU A 231 -71.60 -9.96 -15.39
CA GLU A 231 -71.39 -11.27 -16.01
C GLU A 231 -72.69 -11.79 -16.67
N LYS A 232 -73.87 -11.48 -16.11
CA LYS A 232 -75.16 -11.74 -16.78
C LYS A 232 -75.27 -10.99 -18.11
N LEU A 233 -74.89 -9.71 -18.14
CA LEU A 233 -74.87 -8.91 -19.39
C LEU A 233 -73.88 -9.47 -20.40
N ARG A 234 -72.68 -9.86 -19.95
CA ARG A 234 -71.67 -10.50 -20.81
C ARG A 234 -72.20 -11.81 -21.41
N LEU A 235 -72.87 -12.64 -20.62
CA LEU A 235 -73.44 -13.91 -21.09
C LEU A 235 -74.57 -13.70 -22.10
N GLN A 236 -75.45 -12.73 -21.88
CA GLN A 236 -76.48 -12.36 -22.85
C GLN A 236 -75.88 -11.83 -24.15
N GLU A 237 -74.81 -11.04 -24.08
CA GLU A 237 -74.12 -10.56 -25.28
C GLU A 237 -73.40 -11.69 -26.02
N MET A 238 -72.84 -12.66 -25.28
CA MET A 238 -72.24 -13.88 -25.85
C MET A 238 -73.30 -14.78 -26.49
N GLU A 239 -74.47 -14.97 -25.87
CA GLU A 239 -75.59 -15.69 -26.46
C GLU A 239 -76.12 -14.98 -27.72
N ARG A 240 -76.24 -13.65 -27.69
CA ARG A 240 -76.64 -12.87 -28.86
C ARG A 240 -75.65 -13.04 -30.00
N LYS A 241 -74.34 -12.95 -29.71
CA LYS A 241 -73.28 -13.18 -30.71
C LYS A 241 -73.29 -14.60 -31.24
N ALA A 242 -73.47 -15.60 -30.37
CA ALA A 242 -73.56 -17.00 -30.78
C ALA A 242 -74.82 -17.28 -31.63
N ALA A 243 -75.95 -16.63 -31.32
CA ALA A 243 -77.17 -16.72 -32.13
C ALA A 243 -77.02 -16.02 -33.50
N GLU A 244 -76.35 -14.87 -33.53
CA GLU A 244 -76.01 -14.16 -34.77
C GLU A 244 -75.03 -14.98 -35.63
N GLU A 245 -74.04 -15.62 -35.01
CA GLU A 245 -73.08 -16.49 -35.68
C GLU A 245 -73.73 -17.81 -36.14
N ALA A 246 -74.66 -18.38 -35.38
CA ALA A 246 -75.45 -19.54 -35.81
C ALA A 246 -76.36 -19.18 -37.00
N LEU A 247 -76.96 -17.99 -37.00
CA LEU A 247 -77.78 -17.51 -38.12
C LEU A 247 -76.93 -17.18 -39.36
N ALA A 248 -75.71 -16.65 -39.17
CA ALA A 248 -74.74 -16.43 -40.24
C ALA A 248 -74.12 -17.74 -40.77
N GLY A 249 -73.93 -18.74 -39.89
CA GLY A 249 -73.42 -20.08 -40.23
C GLY A 249 -74.43 -20.91 -41.01
N VAL A 250 -75.73 -20.71 -40.79
CA VAL A 250 -76.80 -21.28 -41.64
C VAL A 250 -76.82 -20.63 -43.04
N GLY A 251 -76.34 -19.39 -43.18
CA GLY A 251 -76.13 -18.73 -44.48
C GLY A 251 -74.83 -19.09 -45.20
N ALA A 252 -73.79 -19.56 -44.48
CA ALA A 252 -72.50 -19.95 -45.05
C ALA A 252 -72.39 -21.44 -45.41
N MET A 253 -73.30 -22.28 -44.92
CA MET A 253 -73.32 -23.72 -45.23
C MET A 253 -73.92 -24.05 -46.61
N ASP A 254 -74.54 -23.06 -47.29
CA ASP A 254 -75.07 -23.20 -48.67
C ASP A 254 -74.10 -22.67 -49.75
N GLN A 255 -72.87 -22.27 -49.39
CA GLN A 255 -71.89 -21.68 -50.32
C GLN A 255 -70.44 -22.18 -50.18
N ALA A 256 -70.22 -23.34 -49.54
CA ALA A 256 -68.90 -23.95 -49.40
C ALA A 256 -68.88 -25.41 -49.90
N MET A 257 -69.26 -25.59 -51.17
CA MET A 257 -68.95 -26.78 -51.97
C MET A 257 -68.29 -26.33 -53.26
N ASP A 258 -67.11 -25.70 -53.14
CA ASP A 258 -66.10 -25.73 -54.19
C ASP A 258 -64.75 -25.19 -53.69
N GLY A 259 -63.68 -25.91 -54.00
CA GLY A 259 -62.41 -25.25 -54.31
C GLY A 259 -61.36 -25.08 -53.19
N GLN A 260 -60.55 -26.14 -53.05
CA GLN A 260 -59.08 -26.10 -52.88
C GLN A 260 -58.46 -25.61 -51.56
N GLY A 261 -57.51 -26.44 -51.10
CA GLY A 261 -56.83 -26.29 -49.83
C GLY A 261 -55.63 -25.38 -49.83
N GLN A 262 -55.17 -25.07 -48.61
CA GLN A 262 -53.77 -24.84 -48.32
C GLN A 262 -53.51 -25.03 -46.83
N GLU A 263 -52.46 -25.78 -46.57
CA GLU A 263 -51.86 -26.04 -45.26
C GLU A 263 -51.49 -24.72 -44.56
N SER A 264 -51.74 -24.66 -43.24
CA SER A 264 -50.97 -23.78 -42.36
C SER A 264 -50.55 -24.56 -41.11
N THR A 265 -49.24 -24.65 -40.99
CA THR A 265 -48.43 -25.34 -40.00
C THR A 265 -48.62 -24.77 -38.59
N LEU A 266 -49.01 -25.63 -37.64
CA LEU A 266 -48.91 -25.37 -36.21
C LEU A 266 -47.47 -25.63 -35.73
N GLY A 267 -46.82 -24.59 -35.21
CA GLY A 267 -45.67 -24.65 -34.31
C GLY A 267 -45.80 -23.48 -33.32
N THR A 268 -45.39 -23.54 -32.05
CA THR A 268 -44.57 -24.49 -31.30
C THR A 268 -44.77 -24.17 -29.82
N GLN A 269 -44.97 -25.20 -28.98
CA GLN A 269 -44.72 -25.13 -27.53
C GLN A 269 -43.21 -25.19 -27.30
N GLN A 270 -42.60 -24.26 -26.54
CA GLN A 270 -41.41 -24.61 -25.76
C GLN A 270 -41.16 -23.67 -24.56
N MET A 271 -41.26 -24.27 -23.38
CA MET A 271 -40.65 -23.83 -22.13
C MET A 271 -39.15 -24.14 -22.13
N GLY A 272 -38.31 -23.24 -21.60
CA GLY A 272 -37.06 -23.62 -20.94
C GLY A 272 -35.77 -22.91 -21.41
N GLY A 273 -35.04 -22.39 -20.42
CA GLY A 273 -33.57 -22.30 -20.44
C GLY A 273 -32.95 -20.96 -20.84
N VAL A 274 -32.39 -20.25 -19.85
CA VAL A 274 -31.42 -19.16 -20.11
C VAL A 274 -30.06 -19.80 -20.39
N ALA A 275 -29.53 -19.60 -21.60
CA ALA A 275 -28.19 -20.05 -21.98
C ALA A 275 -27.12 -19.10 -21.39
N MET A 276 -26.28 -19.61 -20.48
CA MET A 276 -25.05 -18.95 -20.05
C MET A 276 -23.94 -19.32 -21.04
N GLN A 277 -23.64 -18.42 -21.96
CA GLN A 277 -22.54 -18.58 -22.92
C GLN A 277 -21.22 -18.25 -22.20
N ARG A 278 -20.36 -19.27 -21.99
CA ARG A 278 -18.96 -19.11 -21.60
C ARG A 278 -18.15 -18.79 -22.85
N GLU A 279 -17.64 -17.58 -22.95
CA GLU A 279 -16.54 -17.27 -23.87
C GLU A 279 -15.22 -17.31 -23.10
N ASP A 280 -14.40 -18.31 -23.40
CA ASP A 280 -12.96 -18.28 -23.12
C ASP A 280 -12.30 -17.33 -24.12
N SER A 281 -11.86 -16.16 -23.64
CA SER A 281 -10.95 -15.28 -24.37
C SER A 281 -9.65 -15.12 -23.58
N LEU A 282 -8.61 -15.75 -24.13
CA LEU A 282 -7.21 -15.55 -23.78
C LEU A 282 -6.79 -14.13 -24.19
N GLY A 283 -6.42 -13.31 -23.21
CA GLY A 283 -5.58 -12.14 -23.39
C GLY A 283 -6.26 -10.78 -23.19
N VAL A 284 -5.54 -9.92 -22.46
CA VAL A 284 -5.71 -8.47 -22.25
C VAL A 284 -6.42 -8.06 -20.94
N GLY A 285 -5.62 -7.48 -20.04
CA GLY A 285 -6.08 -6.49 -19.06
C GLY A 285 -6.13 -6.97 -17.61
N MET A 286 -5.17 -6.52 -16.80
CA MET A 286 -5.34 -6.44 -15.33
C MET A 286 -6.67 -5.74 -15.01
N PRO A 287 -7.52 -6.26 -14.10
CA PRO A 287 -8.75 -5.60 -13.74
C PRO A 287 -8.44 -4.25 -13.08
N ALA A 288 -8.94 -3.17 -13.69
CA ALA A 288 -8.80 -1.83 -13.17
C ALA A 288 -9.50 -1.72 -11.80
N LEU A 289 -8.79 -1.20 -10.80
CA LEU A 289 -9.35 -0.90 -9.49
C LEU A 289 -10.49 0.13 -9.63
N PRO A 290 -11.59 0.00 -8.87
CA PRO A 290 -12.70 0.94 -8.95
C PRO A 290 -12.24 2.37 -8.56
N PRO A 291 -12.77 3.41 -9.23
CA PRO A 291 -12.41 4.78 -8.94
C PRO A 291 -12.88 5.16 -7.53
N ARG A 292 -12.01 5.86 -6.78
CA ARG A 292 -12.37 6.44 -5.49
C ARG A 292 -13.48 7.48 -5.69
N PRO A 293 -14.48 7.56 -4.81
CA PRO A 293 -15.50 8.60 -4.90
C PRO A 293 -14.86 9.98 -4.71
N SER A 294 -15.09 10.86 -5.69
CA SER A 294 -14.77 12.29 -5.60
C SER A 294 -15.72 12.95 -4.60
N SER A 295 -15.35 12.98 -3.34
CA SER A 295 -16.00 13.82 -2.34
C SER A 295 -14.95 14.35 -1.36
N ALA A 296 -14.90 15.68 -1.26
CA ALA A 296 -13.98 16.52 -0.46
C ALA A 296 -12.70 17.01 -1.17
N ALA A 297 -12.88 17.73 -2.28
CA ALA A 297 -12.04 18.88 -2.58
C ALA A 297 -12.75 20.16 -2.11
N SER A 298 -11.98 21.08 -1.55
CA SER A 298 -12.28 22.52 -1.45
C SER A 298 -13.17 23.02 -0.31
N THR A 299 -12.57 23.22 0.86
CA THR A 299 -12.75 24.49 1.60
C THR A 299 -11.37 25.02 2.01
N GLY A 300 -10.71 25.70 1.08
CA GLY A 300 -9.58 26.57 1.35
C GLY A 300 -9.88 27.95 0.79
N SER A 301 -10.21 28.90 1.66
CA SER A 301 -10.19 30.37 1.48
C SER A 301 -10.66 30.96 2.82
N SER A 302 -10.02 31.90 3.50
CA SER A 302 -9.11 32.97 3.08
C SER A 302 -8.24 33.39 4.26
N GLY A 303 -6.95 33.65 4.03
CA GLY A 303 -6.15 34.46 4.93
C GLY A 303 -6.51 35.94 4.76
N GLN A 304 -6.53 36.69 5.85
CA GLN A 304 -6.33 38.14 5.82
C GLN A 304 -5.48 38.55 7.03
N GLN A 305 -4.34 39.16 6.72
CA GLN A 305 -3.43 39.82 7.65
C GLN A 305 -4.03 41.17 8.07
N GLY A 306 -3.74 41.56 9.31
CA GLY A 306 -4.06 42.85 9.93
C GLY A 306 -3.72 42.80 11.41
#